data_AF-A0A7X8QKT9-F1
#
_entry.id   AF-A0A7X8QKT9-F1
#
_cell.length_a   1.000
_cell.length_b   1.000
_cell.length_c   1.000
_cell.angle_alpha   90.00
_cell.angle_beta   90.00
_cell.angle_gamma   90.00
#
_symmetry.space_group_name_H-M   'P 1'
#
loop_
_entity.id
_entity.type
_entity.pdbx_description
1 polymer ?
#
loop_
_entity_poly.entity_id
_entity_poly.type
_entity_poly.pdbx_seq_one_letter_code
_entity_poly.pdbx_strand_id
1 'polypeptide(L)'
;MFSCKRILCIGTIVLGLILVGLGAFLLATGFAIDAITIGVIVAGILLLVIGCLGKCLKIPGLLCFLLTLITLFLIITGILAILLVGSLVIGLILIGLGVLTLLFTVICLINTCCCPNYDRHGAPC
;
A
#
# COMPACT_ATOMS: atom_id res chain seq x y z
N MET A 1 -13.04 15.97 11.74
CA MET A 1 -13.13 15.68 10.29
C MET A 1 -11.82 15.77 9.50
N PHE A 2 -10.78 16.54 9.90
CA PHE A 2 -9.46 16.52 9.23
C PHE A 2 -8.60 15.27 9.54
N SER A 3 -8.92 14.53 10.60
CA SER A 3 -8.05 13.48 11.12
C SER A 3 -8.04 12.20 10.28
N CYS A 4 -9.17 11.75 9.71
CA CYS A 4 -9.22 10.47 9.00
C CYS A 4 -8.41 10.48 7.70
N LYS A 5 -8.54 11.55 6.90
CA LYS A 5 -7.74 11.75 5.69
C LYS A 5 -6.23 11.89 6.00
N ARG A 6 -5.90 12.53 7.13
CA ARG A 6 -4.53 12.67 7.61
C ARG A 6 -3.94 11.34 8.10
N ILE A 7 -4.70 10.55 8.86
CA ILE A 7 -4.31 9.20 9.30
C ILE A 7 -4.08 8.28 8.09
N LEU A 8 -4.99 8.28 7.11
CA LEU A 8 -4.84 7.48 5.90
C LEU A 8 -3.57 7.87 5.12
N CYS A 9 -3.34 9.17 4.91
CA CYS A 9 -2.12 9.62 4.24
C CYS A 9 -0.85 9.29 5.01
N ILE A 10 -0.83 9.49 6.32
CA ILE A 10 0.32 9.11 7.15
C ILE A 10 0.53 7.59 7.08
N GLY A 11 -0.54 6.79 7.19
CA GLY A 11 -0.50 5.35 7.08
C GLY A 11 0.09 4.89 5.73
N THR A 12 -0.33 5.50 4.62
CA THR A 12 0.17 5.16 3.29
C THR A 12 1.62 5.57 3.07
N ILE A 13 2.04 6.70 3.66
CA ILE A 13 3.45 7.13 3.62
C ILE A 13 4.33 6.16 4.43
N VAL A 14 3.91 5.81 5.65
CA VAL A 14 4.62 4.85 6.52
C VAL A 14 4.71 3.50 5.82
N LEU A 15 3.60 3.02 5.26
CA LEU A 15 3.56 1.78 4.52
C LEU A 15 4.48 1.81 3.29
N GLY A 16 4.48 2.92 2.53
CA GLY A 16 5.39 3.11 1.40
C GLY A 16 6.86 3.05 1.83
N LEU A 17 7.23 3.69 2.95
CA LEU A 17 8.58 3.62 3.51
C LEU A 17 8.96 2.19 3.88
N ILE A 18 8.04 1.43 4.49
CA ILE A 18 8.26 0.02 4.83
C ILE A 18 8.47 -0.81 3.56
N LEU A 19 7.68 -0.59 2.50
CA LEU A 19 7.86 -1.28 1.22
C LEU A 19 9.23 -0.98 0.59
N VAL A 20 9.65 0.28 0.56
CA VAL A 20 10.96 0.66 0.02
C VAL A 20 12.09 0.03 0.84
N GLY A 21 12.00 0.08 2.17
CA GLY A 21 12.98 -0.55 3.07
C GLY A 21 13.06 -2.07 2.89
N LEU A 22 11.90 -2.74 2.79
CA LEU A 22 11.84 -4.18 2.53
C LEU A 22 12.44 -4.52 1.16
N GLY A 23 12.12 -3.73 0.14
CA GLY A 23 12.67 -3.89 -1.21
C GLY A 23 14.20 -3.74 -1.24
N ALA A 24 14.74 -2.74 -0.55
CA ALA A 24 16.18 -2.55 -0.42
C ALA A 24 16.85 -3.69 0.36
N PHE A 25 16.19 -4.21 1.41
CA PHE A 25 16.67 -5.38 2.16
C PHE A 25 16.74 -6.62 1.27
N LEU A 26 15.67 -6.91 0.52
CA LEU A 26 15.64 -8.01 -0.44
C LEU A 26 16.76 -7.89 -1.48
N LEU A 27 17.01 -6.68 -1.98
CA LEU A 27 18.09 -6.38 -2.92
C LEU A 27 19.47 -6.68 -2.33
N ALA A 28 19.70 -6.25 -1.08
CA ALA A 28 20.96 -6.49 -0.37
C ALA A 28 21.19 -7.98 -0.05
N THR A 29 20.12 -8.74 0.19
CA THR A 29 20.20 -10.19 0.43
C THR A 29 20.39 -11.02 -0.84
N GLY A 30 20.40 -10.39 -2.03
CA GLY A 30 20.58 -11.09 -3.31
C GLY A 30 19.43 -12.03 -3.64
N PHE A 31 18.20 -11.64 -3.29
CA PHE A 31 17.02 -12.49 -3.51
C PHE A 31 16.86 -12.80 -5.01
N ALA A 32 16.78 -14.09 -5.36
CA ALA A 32 16.93 -14.59 -6.73
C ALA A 32 15.87 -14.14 -7.76
N ILE A 33 14.90 -13.32 -7.36
CA ILE A 33 13.82 -12.84 -8.23
C ILE A 33 13.87 -11.31 -8.29
N ASP A 34 14.76 -10.80 -9.13
CA ASP A 34 14.97 -9.36 -9.35
C ASP A 34 13.68 -8.62 -9.72
N ALA A 35 12.77 -9.30 -10.42
CA ALA A 35 11.48 -8.74 -10.78
C ALA A 35 10.60 -8.40 -9.57
N ILE A 36 10.67 -9.20 -8.49
CA ILE A 36 9.89 -8.97 -7.26
C ILE A 36 10.46 -7.78 -6.51
N THR A 37 11.79 -7.74 -6.33
CA THR A 37 12.49 -6.62 -5.66
C THR A 37 12.23 -5.30 -6.35
N ILE A 38 12.39 -5.24 -7.67
CA ILE A 38 12.12 -4.02 -8.44
C ILE A 38 10.66 -3.62 -8.31
N GLY A 39 9.72 -4.56 -8.40
CA GLY A 39 8.29 -4.27 -8.26
C GLY A 39 7.93 -3.73 -6.87
N VAL A 40 8.47 -4.30 -5.78
CA VAL A 40 8.24 -3.81 -4.41
C VAL A 40 8.80 -2.40 -4.22
N ILE A 41 10.01 -2.13 -4.73
CA ILE A 41 10.65 -0.81 -4.64
C ILE A 41 9.83 0.23 -5.43
N VAL A 42 9.50 -0.08 -6.69
CA VAL A 42 8.73 0.83 -7.56
C VAL A 42 7.36 1.11 -6.96
N ALA A 43 6.65 0.10 -6.44
CA ALA A 43 5.37 0.27 -5.77
C ALA A 43 5.49 1.18 -4.53
N GLY A 44 6.53 0.98 -3.71
CA GLY A 44 6.81 1.80 -2.54
C GLY A 44 7.10 3.27 -2.89
N ILE A 45 7.93 3.50 -3.91
CA ILE A 45 8.24 4.86 -4.39
C ILE A 45 6.98 5.52 -4.95
N LEU A 46 6.18 4.80 -5.74
CA LEU A 46 4.96 5.33 -6.32
C LEU A 46 3.96 5.77 -5.22
N LEU A 47 3.80 4.95 -4.17
CA LEU A 47 3.03 5.31 -2.98
C LEU A 47 3.57 6.56 -2.27
N LEU A 48 4.90 6.66 -2.10
CA LEU A 48 5.53 7.82 -1.47
C LEU A 48 5.30 9.09 -2.27
N VAL A 49 5.53 9.06 -3.58
CA VAL A 49 5.35 10.23 -4.46
C VAL A 49 3.90 10.68 -4.43
N ILE A 50 2.95 9.75 -4.54
CA ILE A 50 1.52 10.04 -4.52
C ILE A 50 1.07 10.58 -3.15
N GLY A 51 1.62 10.05 -2.05
CA GLY A 51 1.34 10.51 -0.70
C GLY A 51 2.00 11.85 -0.32
N CYS A 52 3.15 12.18 -0.91
CA CYS A 52 3.98 13.34 -0.54
C CYS A 52 3.82 14.54 -1.50
N LEU A 53 3.83 14.32 -2.83
CA LEU A 53 3.62 15.38 -3.84
C LEU A 53 2.13 15.67 -4.06
N GLY A 54 1.29 14.64 -4.01
CA GLY A 54 -0.14 14.82 -4.04
C GLY A 54 -0.58 15.29 -2.67
N LYS A 55 -0.97 16.56 -2.50
CA LYS A 55 -1.77 17.01 -1.34
C LYS A 55 -2.91 16.01 -1.14
N CYS A 56 -2.69 15.02 -0.28
CA CYS A 56 -3.50 13.83 0.00
C CYS A 56 -4.68 13.71 -0.97
N LEU A 57 -4.46 13.04 -2.12
CA LEU A 57 -5.16 13.24 -3.39
C LEU A 57 -6.62 13.72 -3.25
N LYS A 58 -6.95 14.71 -4.07
CA LYS A 58 -8.30 15.26 -4.20
C LYS A 58 -9.33 14.19 -4.66
N ILE A 59 -8.86 13.03 -5.10
CA ILE A 59 -9.64 11.87 -5.54
C ILE A 59 -9.21 10.64 -4.71
N PRO A 60 -9.92 10.31 -3.61
CA PRO A 60 -9.58 9.16 -2.76
C PRO A 60 -9.66 7.82 -3.51
N GLY A 61 -10.44 7.76 -4.60
CA GLY A 61 -10.59 6.55 -5.43
C GLY A 61 -9.30 6.08 -6.09
N LEU A 62 -8.43 6.98 -6.57
CA LEU A 62 -7.18 6.59 -7.25
C LEU A 62 -6.20 5.95 -6.26
N LEU A 63 -6.13 6.48 -5.04
CA LEU A 63 -5.30 5.94 -3.96
C LEU A 63 -5.80 4.55 -3.56
N CYS A 64 -7.12 4.39 -3.40
CA CYS A 64 -7.73 3.12 -3.06
C CYS A 64 -7.45 2.06 -4.13
N PHE A 65 -7.60 2.43 -5.41
CA PHE A 65 -7.29 1.55 -6.54
C PHE A 65 -5.81 1.13 -6.54
N LEU A 66 -4.91 2.08 -6.28
CA LEU A 66 -3.48 1.79 -6.19
C LEU A 66 -3.15 0.85 -5.03
N LEU A 67 -3.74 1.07 -3.86
CA LEU A 67 -3.58 0.15 -2.73
C LEU A 67 -4.09 -1.24 -3.07
N THR A 68 -5.24 -1.37 -3.74
CA THR A 68 -5.72 -2.67 -4.23
C THR A 68 -4.71 -3.34 -5.16
N LEU A 69 -4.15 -2.59 -6.11
CA LEU A 69 -3.16 -3.12 -7.03
C LEU A 69 -1.89 -3.61 -6.30
N ILE A 70 -1.45 -2.86 -5.28
CA ILE A 70 -0.29 -3.22 -4.45
C ILE A 70 -0.60 -4.41 -3.54
N THR A 71 -1.80 -4.51 -2.96
CA THR A 71 -2.22 -5.69 -2.17
C THR A 71 -2.15 -6.95 -3.02
N LEU A 72 -2.70 -6.89 -4.23
CA LEU A 72 -2.70 -8.02 -5.14
C LEU A 72 -1.27 -8.43 -5.50
N PHE A 73 -0.42 -7.45 -5.79
CA PHE A 73 1.00 -7.68 -6.06
C PHE A 73 1.73 -8.34 -4.88
N LEU A 74 1.55 -7.83 -3.65
CA LEU A 74 2.18 -8.38 -2.44
C LEU A 74 1.73 -9.81 -2.12
N ILE A 75 0.43 -10.11 -2.27
CA ILE A 75 -0.09 -11.46 -2.03
C ILE A 75 0.48 -12.43 -3.07
N ILE A 76 0.44 -12.08 -4.37
CA ILE A 76 0.93 -12.95 -5.44
C ILE A 76 2.44 -13.18 -5.27
N THR A 77 3.22 -12.12 -5.05
CA THR A 77 4.67 -12.22 -4.86
C THR A 77 5.05 -12.95 -3.57
N GLY A 78 4.29 -12.79 -2.49
CA GLY A 78 4.46 -13.53 -1.25
C GLY A 78 4.25 -15.03 -1.44
N ILE A 79 3.19 -15.43 -2.15
CA ILE A 79 2.95 -16.84 -2.51
C ILE A 79 4.07 -17.37 -3.40
N LEU A 80 4.50 -16.60 -4.39
CA LEU A 80 5.63 -16.96 -5.26
C LEU A 80 6.93 -17.12 -4.47
N ALA A 81 7.21 -16.26 -3.51
CA ALA A 81 8.42 -16.34 -2.67
C ALA A 81 8.45 -17.64 -1.83
N ILE A 82 7.29 -18.08 -1.34
CA ILE A 82 7.18 -19.36 -0.61
C ILE A 82 7.41 -20.54 -1.57
N LEU A 83 6.79 -20.49 -2.76
CA LEU A 83 6.83 -21.60 -3.71
C LEU A 83 8.20 -21.75 -4.41
N LEU A 84 8.81 -20.65 -4.86
CA LEU A 84 10.04 -20.67 -5.64
C LEU A 84 11.30 -20.72 -4.77
N VAL A 85 11.33 -19.93 -3.70
CA VAL A 85 12.55 -19.75 -2.88
C VAL A 85 12.49 -20.58 -1.59
N GLY A 86 11.32 -21.10 -1.22
CA GLY A 86 11.14 -21.86 0.01
C GLY A 86 11.31 -21.01 1.27
N SER A 87 11.41 -19.69 1.14
CA SER A 87 11.61 -18.79 2.28
C SER A 87 10.27 -18.42 2.90
N LEU A 88 9.87 -19.24 3.87
CA LEU A 88 8.60 -19.07 4.58
C LEU A 88 8.52 -17.70 5.27
N VAL A 89 9.63 -17.24 5.87
CA VAL A 89 9.68 -15.99 6.65
C VAL A 89 9.39 -14.78 5.77
N ILE A 90 10.07 -14.66 4.62
CA ILE A 90 9.94 -13.51 3.72
C ILE A 90 8.55 -13.51 3.06
N GLY A 91 8.08 -14.70 2.66
CA GLY A 91 6.72 -14.87 2.17
C GLY A 91 5.66 -14.44 3.18
N LEU A 92 5.81 -14.82 4.45
CA LEU A 92 4.88 -14.44 5.52
C LEU A 92 4.87 -12.92 5.74
N ILE A 93 6.03 -12.27 5.66
CA ILE A 93 6.15 -10.81 5.80
C ILE A 93 5.43 -10.11 4.64
N LEU A 94 5.67 -10.55 3.39
CA LEU A 94 5.01 -10.00 2.20
C LEU A 94 3.48 -10.16 2.28
N ILE A 95 3.00 -11.34 2.67
CA ILE A 95 1.57 -11.61 2.86
C ILE A 95 1.01 -10.76 4.01
N GLY A 96 1.73 -10.64 5.13
CA GLY A 96 1.32 -9.81 6.27
C GLY A 96 1.17 -8.34 5.90
N LEU A 97 2.13 -7.78 5.14
CA LEU A 97 2.00 -6.45 4.55
C LEU A 97 0.83 -6.35 3.56
N GLY A 98 0.61 -7.41 2.77
CA GLY A 98 -0.54 -7.55 1.88
C GLY A 98 -1.88 -7.47 2.62
N VAL A 99 -2.00 -8.13 3.77
CA VAL A 99 -3.21 -8.06 4.61
C VAL A 99 -3.37 -6.68 5.23
N LEU A 100 -2.28 -6.08 5.70
CA LEU A 100 -2.32 -4.74 6.31
C LEU A 100 -2.74 -3.69 5.28
N THR A 101 -2.21 -3.77 4.06
CA THR A 101 -2.63 -2.93 2.93
C THR A 101 -4.10 -3.13 2.59
N LEU A 102 -4.59 -4.36 2.63
CA LEU A 102 -6.00 -4.70 2.37
C LEU A 102 -6.93 -4.04 3.38
N LEU A 103 -6.52 -4.01 4.66
CA LEU A 103 -7.25 -3.30 5.70
C LEU A 103 -7.36 -1.81 5.39
N PHE A 104 -6.25 -1.17 4.99
CA PHE A 104 -6.27 0.23 4.55
C PHE A 104 -7.14 0.45 3.30
N THR A 105 -7.14 -0.49 2.36
CA THR A 105 -8.01 -0.46 1.17
C THR A 105 -9.48 -0.47 1.58
N VAL A 106 -9.89 -1.38 2.47
CA VAL A 106 -11.28 -1.47 2.94
C VAL A 106 -11.70 -0.19 3.65
N ILE A 107 -10.86 0.36 4.52
CA ILE A 107 -11.12 1.64 5.19
C ILE A 107 -11.26 2.77 4.16
N CYS A 108 -10.42 2.79 3.13
CA CYS A 108 -10.47 3.79 2.07
C CYS A 108 -11.73 3.66 1.20
N LEU A 109 -12.17 2.43 0.93
CA LEU A 109 -13.37 2.12 0.16
C LEU A 109 -14.65 2.49 0.93
N ILE A 110 -14.74 2.14 2.22
CA ILE A 110 -15.86 2.54 3.08
C ILE A 110 -15.96 4.06 3.16
N ASN A 111 -14.84 4.75 3.38
CA ASN A 111 -14.84 6.21 3.47
C ASN A 111 -15.17 6.88 2.13
N THR A 112 -14.88 6.24 0.99
CA THR A 112 -15.24 6.74 -0.35
C THR A 112 -16.70 6.46 -0.71
N CYS A 113 -17.21 5.26 -0.40
CA CYS A 113 -18.57 4.83 -0.75
C CYS A 113 -19.64 5.35 0.22
N CYS A 114 -19.35 5.48 1.51
CA CYS A 114 -20.31 5.97 2.51
C CYS A 114 -20.29 7.49 2.70
N CYS A 115 -19.26 8.20 2.23
CA CYS A 115 -19.21 9.67 2.24
C CYS A 115 -19.03 10.26 0.82
N PRO A 116 -19.97 10.06 -0.11
CA PRO A 116 -19.86 10.59 -1.48
C PRO A 116 -20.13 12.10 -1.61
N ASN A 117 -20.37 12.84 -0.52
CA ASN A 117 -20.77 14.25 -0.59
C ASN A 117 -20.16 15.09 0.54
N TYR A 118 -19.02 15.74 0.27
CA TYR A 118 -18.48 16.83 1.09
C TYR A 118 -18.32 18.14 0.30
N ASP A 119 -18.96 18.26 -0.87
CA ASP A 119 -18.87 19.49 -1.68
C ASP A 119 -20.12 20.38 -1.60
N ARG A 120 -21.18 19.99 -0.87
CA ARG A 120 -22.41 20.82 -0.83
C ARG A 120 -22.92 21.23 0.55
N HIS A 121 -23.21 20.38 1.53
CA HIS A 121 -23.84 20.86 2.78
C HIS A 121 -23.26 20.18 4.03
N GLY A 122 -22.69 21.00 4.91
CA GLY A 122 -22.10 20.57 6.17
C GLY A 122 -23.13 20.00 7.14
N ALA A 123 -22.97 18.72 7.49
CA ALA A 123 -23.46 18.10 8.71
C ALA A 123 -22.60 16.84 9.00
N PRO A 124 -22.46 16.43 10.27
CA PRO A 124 -21.33 15.65 10.74
C PRO A 124 -21.49 14.15 10.53
N CYS A 125 -20.43 13.54 10.01
CA CYS A 125 -19.92 12.26 10.53
C CYS A 125 -18.68 12.58 11.37
#